data_AF-A0A210RVW3-F1
#
_entry.id   AF-A0A210RVW3-F1
#
_cell.length_a   1.000
_cell.length_b   1.000
_cell.length_c   1.000
_cell.angle_alpha   90.00
_cell.angle_beta   90.00
_cell.angle_gamma   90.00
#
_symmetry.space_group_name_H-M   'P 1'
#
loop_
_entity.id
_entity.type
_entity.pdbx_description
1 polymer ?
#
loop_
_entity_poly.entity_id
_entity_poly.type
_entity_poly.pdbx_seq_one_letter_code
_entity_poly.pdbx_strand_id
1 'polypeptide(L)'
;MQTTQHAMQRMSQRGVTGDMVDFVLNYGFVEQDKYVLGKRQALELLNDLKKQERLVKKILDKGGVTVVAQDDVLITTYNCNSYKPN
;
A
#
# COMPACT_ATOMS: atom_id res chain seq x y z
N MET A 1 0.29 0.17 18.24
CA MET A 1 0.78 1.00 19.37
C MET A 1 -0.36 1.23 20.35
N GLN A 2 -0.08 1.47 21.64
CA GLN A 2 -1.11 1.91 22.58
C GLN A 2 -1.29 3.42 22.51
N THR A 3 -2.54 3.90 22.42
CA THR A 3 -2.86 5.32 22.33
C THR A 3 -3.20 5.88 23.71
N THR A 4 -2.51 6.93 24.13
CA THR A 4 -2.79 7.60 25.40
C THR A 4 -3.99 8.55 25.29
N GLN A 5 -4.60 8.89 26.42
CA GLN A 5 -5.71 9.87 26.46
C GLN A 5 -5.31 11.23 25.87
N HIS A 6 -4.09 11.69 26.18
CA HIS A 6 -3.55 12.93 25.62
C HIS A 6 -3.40 12.85 24.09
N ALA A 7 -2.92 11.72 23.56
CA ALA A 7 -2.83 11.53 22.11
C ALA A 7 -4.20 11.56 21.44
N MET A 8 -5.21 10.86 22.00
CA MET A 8 -6.58 10.88 21.46
C MET A 8 -7.18 12.30 21.46
N GLN A 9 -7.00 13.05 22.54
CA GLN A 9 -7.46 14.44 22.62
C GLN A 9 -6.78 15.32 21.56
N ARG A 10 -5.46 15.17 21.37
CA ARG A 10 -4.68 15.93 20.38
C ARG A 10 -5.03 15.56 18.94
N MET A 11 -5.37 14.30 18.68
CA MET A 11 -5.88 13.84 17.38
C MET A 11 -7.20 14.53 17.04
N SER A 12 -8.16 14.51 17.96
CA SER A 12 -9.46 15.18 17.79
C SER A 12 -9.31 16.69 17.56
N GLN A 13 -8.48 17.38 18.37
CA GLN A 13 -8.21 18.81 18.22
C GLN A 13 -7.59 19.20 16.87
N ARG A 14 -6.94 18.26 16.18
CA ARG A 14 -6.23 18.51 14.91
C ARG A 14 -6.90 17.84 13.71
N GLY A 15 -8.06 17.22 13.89
CA GLY A 15 -8.74 16.51 12.81
C GLY A 15 -7.95 15.32 12.25
N VAL A 16 -7.13 14.66 13.08
CA VAL A 16 -6.33 13.50 12.69
C VAL A 16 -7.07 12.22 13.10
N THR A 17 -7.40 11.37 12.13
CA THR A 17 -8.09 10.10 12.40
C THR A 17 -7.10 8.98 12.79
N GLY A 18 -7.62 7.88 13.34
CA GLY A 18 -6.84 6.67 13.57
C GLY A 18 -6.18 6.16 12.29
N ASP A 19 -6.97 6.07 11.21
CA ASP A 19 -6.46 5.65 9.89
C ASP A 19 -5.31 6.54 9.39
N MET A 20 -5.35 7.85 9.63
CA MET A 20 -4.22 8.74 9.30
C MET A 20 -2.98 8.41 10.12
N VAL A 21 -3.12 8.11 11.41
CA VAL A 21 -2.00 7.71 12.27
C VAL A 21 -1.43 6.38 11.79
N ASP A 22 -2.27 5.37 11.59
CA ASP A 22 -1.86 4.05 11.11
C ASP A 22 -1.19 4.13 9.74
N PHE A 23 -1.67 5.00 8.85
CA PHE A 23 -1.06 5.23 7.55
C PHE A 23 0.35 5.85 7.68
N VAL A 24 0.52 6.84 8.56
CA VAL A 24 1.85 7.44 8.84
C VAL A 24 2.79 6.43 9.50
N LEU A 25 2.29 5.55 10.37
CA LEU A 25 3.10 4.50 10.98
C LEU A 25 3.59 3.45 9.97
N ASN A 26 2.77 3.14 8.95
CA ASN A 26 3.11 2.14 7.93
C ASN A 26 3.97 2.68 6.78
N TYR A 27 3.73 3.93 6.37
CA TYR A 27 4.34 4.51 5.16
C TYR A 27 5.21 5.74 5.41
N GLY A 28 5.17 6.32 6.61
CA GLY A 28 6.04 7.41 7.01
C GLY A 28 7.49 6.94 7.18
N PHE A 29 8.40 7.90 7.27
CA PHE A 29 9.79 7.62 7.63
C PHE A 29 10.02 7.92 9.11
N VAL A 30 10.98 7.22 9.71
CA VAL A 30 11.39 7.46 11.09
C VAL A 30 12.46 8.55 11.11
N GLU A 31 12.16 9.66 11.78
CA GLU A 31 13.11 10.72 12.09
C GLU A 31 13.32 10.74 13.60
N GLN A 32 14.43 10.13 14.05
CA GLN A 32 14.73 9.88 15.47
C GLN A 32 13.61 9.10 16.17
N ASP A 33 12.77 9.78 16.96
CA ASP A 33 11.68 9.24 17.75
C ASP A 33 10.29 9.48 17.11
N LYS A 34 10.24 10.01 15.88
CA LYS A 34 9.00 10.43 15.22
C LYS A 34 8.77 9.67 13.93
N TYR A 35 7.50 9.39 13.65
CA TYR A 35 7.05 8.97 12.33
C TYR A 35 6.53 10.19 11.59
N VAL A 36 7.06 10.44 10.39
CA VAL A 36 6.74 11.63 9.61
C VAL A 36 6.33 11.24 8.20
N LEU A 37 5.19 11.76 7.76
CA LEU A 37 4.78 11.76 6.36
C LEU A 37 4.47 13.19 5.94
N GLY A 38 5.49 13.90 5.48
CA GLY A 38 5.37 15.27 5.02
C GLY A 38 4.64 15.39 3.68
N LYS A 39 4.26 16.61 3.30
CA LYS A 39 3.53 16.88 2.05
C LYS A 39 4.23 16.34 0.80
N ARG A 40 5.55 16.53 0.69
CA ARG A 40 6.33 16.06 -0.47
C ARG A 40 6.29 14.54 -0.57
N GLN A 41 6.56 13.87 0.54
CA GLN A 41 6.56 12.40 0.63
C GLN A 41 5.16 11.84 0.39
N ALA A 42 4.12 12.48 0.92
CA ALA A 42 2.74 12.10 0.68
C ALA A 42 2.36 12.20 -0.81
N LEU A 43 2.84 13.24 -1.52
CA LEU A 43 2.62 13.39 -2.96
C LEU A 43 3.38 12.33 -3.78
N GLU A 44 4.62 12.03 -3.41
CA GLU A 44 5.42 10.94 -4.01
C GLU A 44 4.72 9.59 -3.82
N LEU A 45 4.33 9.26 -2.59
CA LEU A 45 3.60 8.05 -2.24
C LEU A 45 2.25 7.96 -2.99
N LEU A 46 1.49 9.05 -3.07
CA LEU A 46 0.24 9.08 -3.83
C LEU A 46 0.46 8.77 -5.31
N ASN A 47 1.53 9.28 -5.91
CA ASN A 47 1.86 8.99 -7.30
C ASN A 47 2.22 7.52 -7.49
N ASP A 48 2.94 6.92 -6.56
CA ASP A 48 3.29 5.50 -6.62
C ASP A 48 2.07 4.61 -6.40
N LEU A 49 1.19 4.94 -5.45
CA LEU A 49 -0.09 4.26 -5.26
C LEU A 49 -0.96 4.32 -6.52
N LYS A 50 -1.02 5.47 -7.20
CA LYS A 50 -1.71 5.61 -8.49
C LYS A 50 -1.09 4.76 -9.60
N LYS A 51 0.23 4.61 -9.63
CA LYS A 51 0.89 3.70 -10.59
C LYS A 51 0.51 2.24 -10.30
N GLN A 52 0.53 1.83 -9.03
CA GLN A 52 0.13 0.48 -8.62
C GLN A 52 -1.36 0.24 -8.91
N GLU A 53 -2.23 1.21 -8.63
CA GLU A 53 -3.66 1.16 -8.95
C GLU A 53 -3.87 0.93 -10.46
N ARG A 54 -3.15 1.67 -11.33
CA ARG A 54 -3.21 1.48 -12.78
C ARG A 54 -2.73 0.09 -13.21
N LEU A 55 -1.70 -0.45 -12.55
CA LEU A 55 -1.21 -1.78 -12.83
C LEU A 55 -2.22 -2.86 -12.43
N VAL A 56 -2.79 -2.74 -11.22
CA VAL A 56 -3.84 -3.64 -10.72
C VAL A 56 -5.06 -3.60 -11.63
N LYS A 57 -5.50 -2.41 -12.07
CA LYS A 57 -6.58 -2.26 -13.05
C LYS A 57 -6.31 -3.03 -14.35
N LYS A 58 -5.10 -2.92 -14.91
CA LYS A 58 -4.70 -3.71 -16.11
C LYS A 58 -4.71 -5.22 -15.87
N ILE A 59 -4.35 -5.67 -14.65
CA ILE A 59 -4.43 -7.09 -14.28
C ILE A 59 -5.89 -7.53 -14.19
N LEU A 60 -6.76 -6.71 -13.60
CA LEU A 60 -8.20 -6.96 -13.52
C LEU A 60 -8.84 -7.00 -14.91
N ASP A 61 -8.47 -6.09 -15.83
CA ASP A 61 -8.94 -6.08 -17.22
C ASP A 61 -8.58 -7.38 -17.97
N LYS A 62 -7.50 -8.07 -17.56
CA LYS A 62 -7.09 -9.39 -18.08
C LYS A 62 -7.83 -10.56 -17.42
N GLY A 63 -8.67 -10.31 -16.42
CA GLY A 63 -9.32 -11.33 -15.59
C GLY A 63 -8.38 -11.95 -14.55
N GLY A 64 -7.33 -11.23 -14.15
CA GLY A 64 -6.24 -11.74 -13.30
C GLY A 64 -5.10 -12.36 -14.13
N VAL A 65 -3.89 -12.39 -13.57
CA VAL A 65 -2.69 -12.97 -14.18
C VAL A 65 -2.06 -13.98 -13.22
N THR A 66 -1.77 -15.17 -13.71
CA THR A 66 -1.00 -16.21 -13.03
C THR A 66 0.42 -16.24 -13.57
N VAL A 67 1.38 -16.40 -12.66
CA VAL A 67 2.81 -16.53 -12.97
C VAL A 67 3.33 -17.83 -12.35
N VAL A 68 4.00 -18.65 -13.15
CA VAL A 68 4.67 -19.88 -12.70
C VAL A 68 6.17 -19.64 -12.74
N ALA A 69 6.85 -19.88 -11.63
CA ALA A 69 8.29 -19.71 -11.49
C ALA A 69 8.88 -20.84 -10.62
N GLN A 70 10.14 -21.18 -10.85
CA GLN A 70 10.92 -22.15 -10.06
C GLN A 70 12.38 -21.71 -10.04
N ASP A 71 13.03 -21.80 -8.88
CA ASP A 71 14.47 -21.50 -8.69
C ASP A 71 14.89 -20.15 -9.31
N ASP A 72 14.14 -19.09 -9.00
CA ASP A 72 14.29 -17.72 -9.53
C ASP A 72 14.11 -17.57 -11.06
N VAL A 73 13.67 -18.62 -11.75
CA VAL A 73 13.38 -18.61 -13.19
C VAL A 73 11.87 -18.50 -13.43
N LEU A 74 11.46 -17.53 -14.26
CA LEU A 74 10.09 -17.39 -14.76
C LEU A 74 9.81 -18.48 -15.82
N ILE A 75 8.91 -19.41 -15.54
CA ILE A 75 8.55 -20.50 -16.46
C ILE A 75 7.49 -20.04 -17.45
N THR A 76 6.35 -19.52 -16.97
CA THR A 76 5.25 -19.08 -17.84
C THR A 76 4.31 -18.09 -17.13
N THR A 77 3.48 -17.40 -17.93
CA THR A 77 2.43 -16.51 -17.45
C THR A 77 1.16 -16.67 -18.29
N TYR A 78 -0.01 -16.65 -17.67
CA TYR A 78 -1.30 -16.74 -18.36
C TYR A 78 -2.39 -15.99 -17.57
N ASN A 79 -3.50 -15.62 -18.21
CA ASN A 79 -4.62 -15.01 -17.48
C ASN A 79 -5.34 -16.07 -16.63
N CYS A 80 -5.80 -15.73 -15.44
CA CYS A 80 -6.41 -16.72 -14.53
C CYS A 80 -7.57 -17.50 -15.17
N ASN A 81 -8.35 -16.84 -16.04
CA ASN A 81 -9.48 -17.44 -16.73
C ASN A 81 -9.09 -18.34 -17.93
N SER A 82 -7.80 -18.40 -18.29
CA SER A 82 -7.30 -19.17 -19.43
C SER A 82 -6.94 -20.61 -19.06
N TYR A 83 -6.69 -20.91 -17.79
CA TYR A 83 -6.32 -22.26 -17.35
C TYR A 83 -7.57 -23.11 -17.12
N LYS A 84 -7.73 -24.13 -17.95
CA LYS A 84 -8.68 -25.23 -17.72
C LYS A 84 -7.86 -26.45 -17.30
N PRO A 85 -7.94 -26.92 -16.03
CA PRO A 85 -7.36 -28.20 -15.67
C PRO A 85 -8.10 -29.30 -16.46
N ASN A 86 -7.33 -30.24 -17.02
CA ASN A 86 -7.84 -31.47 -17.62
C ASN A 86 -8.17 -32.49 -16.53
#